data_AF-F2TIG6-F1
#
_entry.id   AF-F2TIG6-F1
#
_cell.length_a   1.000
_cell.length_b   1.000
_cell.length_c   1.000
_cell.angle_alpha   90.00
_cell.angle_beta   90.00
_cell.angle_gamma   90.00
#
_symmetry.space_group_name_H-M   'P 1'
#
loop_
_entity.id
_entity.type
_entity.pdbx_description
1 polymer ?
#
loop_
_entity_poly.entity_id
_entity_poly.type
_entity_poly.pdbx_seq_one_letter_code
_entity_poly.pdbx_strand_id
1 'polypeptide(L)'
;MPSESFSGFRLNRTVVRRFVPRKQIDRPIEQTCHFYEGTCNVDISGVACMERQRCLVVYTPHVRSEDKIPYYHPQVRALALLYDIDRSTKSESEDSGTLSIHFSLFIPGLPQFITYRLQRTLLALVSTHVRLSRKSLAAAGPPRSKTVAPKDNLIPQHVVQNTYARLKEEHAAHLINSWVETTEPSKHVFEDISIAAFLIELWRGMYKGYNGWGFDARRRRSWSIFPTSIQDRLKQIICIPKPFKDILNHMEGETSILKRAQESPTDVHEGVFDKDTFIISNHADELTVWTPLLGTLSNPERPLPFLAIPCCSHSISGMRYRYPAPKPPSTKDNDLIKTYMPAEKNHHNNNGHIVINGITEPVKQHQKSEVAVESIPPAPVAAAAAAEEEEQHQNPQSSTGDLKSLRALKLDERTKPDCQSSMYASLTAKVMQVAREVGYGSDIDKTLLRIPSTRNVGIVGGVKGVMLKNGGAKEMEEQSLCLCLNGGDDVMKRVNNVVERECSRDGGLEVAAKLWVERSLGLQEPQGRGRLKGGDGHVH
;
A
#
# COMPACT_ATOMS: atom_id res chain seq x y z
N MET A 1 -5.48 -6.75 35.18
CA MET A 1 -6.70 -7.17 35.90
C MET A 1 -6.71 -8.70 35.90
N PRO A 2 -6.91 -9.38 37.04
CA PRO A 2 -6.98 -10.84 37.06
C PRO A 2 -8.20 -11.35 36.27
N SER A 3 -8.12 -12.57 35.74
CA SER A 3 -9.25 -13.24 35.10
C SER A 3 -10.23 -13.75 36.16
N GLU A 4 -11.52 -13.60 35.90
CA GLU A 4 -12.58 -14.21 36.70
C GLU A 4 -12.85 -15.65 36.24
N SER A 5 -13.27 -16.51 37.15
CA SER A 5 -13.68 -17.88 36.82
C SER A 5 -15.17 -17.91 36.54
N PHE A 6 -15.56 -18.40 35.35
CA PHE A 6 -16.95 -18.58 34.96
C PHE A 6 -17.25 -20.08 34.84
N SER A 7 -18.32 -20.55 35.48
CA SER A 7 -18.71 -21.96 35.42
C SER A 7 -18.98 -22.39 33.98
N GLY A 8 -18.42 -23.53 33.57
CA GLY A 8 -18.55 -24.06 32.21
C GLY A 8 -17.69 -23.35 31.15
N PHE A 9 -16.77 -22.48 31.55
CA PHE A 9 -15.87 -21.76 30.65
C PHE A 9 -14.40 -21.95 31.04
N ARG A 10 -13.55 -22.14 30.02
CA ARG A 10 -12.08 -22.16 30.14
C ARG A 10 -11.51 -20.89 29.52
N LEU A 11 -10.61 -20.22 30.24
CA LEU A 11 -9.86 -19.10 29.69
C LEU A 11 -8.95 -19.59 28.56
N ASN A 12 -9.11 -19.05 27.35
CA ASN A 12 -8.29 -19.35 26.19
C ASN A 12 -7.14 -18.34 26.06
N ARG A 13 -7.45 -17.04 26.07
CA ARG A 13 -6.42 -15.98 25.87
C ARG A 13 -6.74 -14.68 26.60
N THR A 14 -5.70 -13.91 26.90
CA THR A 14 -5.79 -12.58 27.50
C THR A 14 -5.08 -11.56 26.62
N VAL A 15 -5.75 -10.44 26.32
CA VAL A 15 -5.19 -9.33 25.53
C VAL A 15 -5.36 -8.03 26.31
N VAL A 16 -4.30 -7.24 26.44
CA VAL A 16 -4.39 -5.87 26.97
C VAL A 16 -4.34 -4.89 25.80
N ARG A 17 -5.33 -4.00 25.71
CA ARG A 17 -5.40 -2.95 24.69
C ARG A 17 -5.46 -1.57 25.31
N ARG A 18 -4.94 -0.57 24.62
CA ARG A 18 -5.04 0.84 25.00
C ARG A 18 -5.93 1.58 24.01
N PHE A 19 -7.00 2.19 24.50
CA PHE A 19 -7.81 3.13 23.72
C PHE A 19 -7.17 4.50 23.77
N VAL A 20 -6.77 4.99 22.59
CA VAL A 20 -6.26 6.36 22.42
C VAL A 20 -7.33 7.16 21.69
N PRO A 21 -7.89 8.22 22.30
CA PRO A 21 -8.91 9.02 21.64
C PRO A 21 -8.32 9.81 20.47
N ARG A 22 -9.08 9.92 19.38
CA ARG A 22 -8.64 10.61 18.15
C ARG A 22 -8.42 12.12 18.32
N LYS A 23 -9.10 12.71 19.30
CA LYS A 23 -8.89 14.08 19.77
C LYS A 23 -8.48 13.97 21.24
N GLN A 24 -7.52 14.77 21.69
CA GLN A 24 -7.10 14.85 23.10
C GLN A 24 -8.14 15.56 23.98
N ILE A 25 -9.42 15.23 23.79
CA ILE A 25 -10.53 15.71 24.63
C ILE A 25 -10.55 14.93 25.95
N ASP A 26 -10.01 13.71 25.95
CA ASP A 26 -10.01 12.83 27.11
C ASP A 26 -8.73 12.00 27.18
N ARG A 27 -8.49 11.36 28.32
CA ARG A 27 -7.29 10.56 28.57
C ARG A 27 -7.40 9.16 27.93
N PRO A 28 -6.28 8.58 27.45
CA PRO A 28 -6.25 7.18 27.06
C PRO A 28 -6.57 6.24 28.24
N ILE A 29 -7.17 5.10 27.96
CA ILE A 29 -7.40 4.03 28.96
C ILE A 29 -6.93 2.68 28.47
N GLU A 30 -6.43 1.88 29.39
CA GLU A 30 -6.16 0.48 29.17
C GLU A 30 -7.41 -0.36 29.45
N GLN A 31 -7.52 -1.49 28.76
CA GLN A 31 -8.58 -2.46 28.95
C GLN A 31 -8.01 -3.87 28.76
N THR A 32 -8.25 -4.74 29.73
CA THR A 32 -7.99 -6.17 29.59
C THR A 32 -9.19 -6.85 28.94
N CYS A 33 -8.92 -7.70 27.95
CA CYS A 33 -9.88 -8.53 27.25
C CYS A 33 -9.55 -10.00 27.53
N HIS A 34 -10.43 -10.69 28.26
CA HIS A 34 -10.30 -12.13 28.51
C HIS A 34 -11.24 -12.88 27.57
N PHE A 35 -10.73 -13.90 26.88
CA PHE A 35 -11.49 -14.74 25.96
C PHE A 35 -11.62 -16.13 26.56
N TYR A 36 -12.85 -16.60 26.67
CA TYR A 36 -13.19 -17.90 27.21
C TYR A 36 -13.98 -18.72 26.20
N GLU A 37 -13.82 -20.03 26.30
CA GLU A 37 -14.55 -21.03 25.52
C GLU A 37 -15.20 -22.04 26.44
N GLY A 38 -16.39 -22.49 26.08
CA GLY A 38 -17.12 -23.52 26.80
C GLY A 38 -17.96 -24.37 25.86
N THR A 39 -18.38 -25.53 26.35
CA THR A 39 -19.37 -26.38 25.69
C THR A 39 -20.38 -26.85 26.72
N CYS A 40 -21.63 -27.01 26.31
CA CYS A 40 -22.63 -27.69 27.12
C CYS A 40 -23.56 -28.51 26.23
N ASN A 41 -23.99 -29.67 26.73
CA ASN A 41 -25.00 -30.48 26.06
C ASN A 41 -26.38 -29.97 26.45
N VAL A 42 -27.25 -29.78 25.46
CA VAL A 42 -28.65 -29.42 25.68
C VAL A 42 -29.51 -30.62 25.31
N ASP A 43 -30.15 -31.21 26.32
CA ASP A 43 -31.12 -32.30 26.11
C ASP A 43 -32.44 -31.71 25.63
N ILE A 44 -32.70 -31.82 24.32
CA ILE A 44 -33.99 -31.47 23.75
C ILE A 44 -34.75 -32.78 23.54
N SER A 45 -35.65 -33.10 24.48
CA SER A 45 -36.67 -34.15 24.35
C SER A 45 -36.13 -35.55 23.97
N GLY A 46 -35.18 -36.09 24.73
CA GLY A 46 -34.88 -37.54 24.79
C GLY A 46 -34.39 -38.25 23.52
N VAL A 47 -34.24 -37.56 22.38
CA VAL A 47 -33.87 -38.19 21.09
C VAL A 47 -32.76 -37.44 20.34
N ALA A 48 -32.41 -36.21 20.71
CA ALA A 48 -31.31 -35.47 20.08
C ALA A 48 -30.48 -34.68 21.12
N CYS A 49 -29.17 -34.97 21.18
CA CYS A 49 -28.18 -34.19 21.94
C CYS A 49 -27.66 -33.08 21.02
N MET A 50 -27.94 -31.82 21.32
CA MET A 50 -27.30 -30.68 20.65
C MET A 50 -26.10 -30.22 21.48
N GLU A 51 -24.93 -30.18 20.85
CA GLU A 51 -23.73 -29.59 21.45
C GLU A 51 -23.81 -28.06 21.27
N ARG A 52 -23.94 -27.34 22.39
CA ARG A 52 -23.90 -25.88 22.40
C ARG A 52 -22.49 -25.41 22.69
N GLN A 53 -21.87 -24.79 21.68
CA GLN A 53 -20.56 -24.15 21.82
C GLN A 53 -20.75 -22.72 22.33
N ARG A 54 -19.94 -22.30 23.30
CA ARG A 54 -20.08 -21.01 23.98
C ARG A 54 -18.78 -20.23 23.89
N CYS A 55 -18.88 -18.98 23.46
CA CYS A 55 -17.76 -18.04 23.38
C CYS A 55 -18.05 -16.82 24.24
N LEU A 56 -17.22 -16.56 25.24
CA LEU A 56 -17.37 -15.43 26.15
C LEU A 56 -16.15 -14.50 26.06
N VAL A 57 -16.37 -13.21 25.87
CA VAL A 57 -15.30 -12.20 25.90
C VAL A 57 -15.63 -11.15 26.95
N VAL A 58 -14.76 -10.98 27.95
CA VAL A 58 -14.93 -10.03 29.04
C VAL A 58 -13.94 -8.87 28.88
N TYR A 59 -14.47 -7.65 28.78
CA TYR A 59 -13.75 -6.40 28.64
C TYR A 59 -13.76 -5.64 29.97
N THR A 60 -12.58 -5.43 30.54
CA THR A 60 -12.40 -4.78 31.85
C THR A 60 -11.51 -3.55 31.71
N PRO A 61 -12.08 -2.32 31.68
CA PRO A 61 -11.28 -1.10 31.69
C PRO A 61 -10.45 -0.98 32.98
N HIS A 62 -9.23 -0.48 32.87
CA HIS A 62 -8.32 -0.28 34.01
C HIS A 62 -8.67 1.03 34.73
N VAL A 63 -9.81 1.05 35.39
CA VAL A 63 -10.27 2.17 36.21
C VAL A 63 -10.81 1.66 37.54
N ARG A 64 -10.67 2.46 38.60
CA ARG A 64 -11.12 2.09 39.95
C ARG A 64 -12.53 2.60 40.28
N SER A 65 -13.00 3.61 39.56
CA SER A 65 -14.25 4.32 39.85
C SER A 65 -14.87 4.89 38.58
N GLU A 66 -16.17 5.19 38.66
CA GLU A 66 -16.97 5.64 37.51
C GLU A 66 -16.54 7.02 36.97
N ASP A 67 -16.11 7.94 37.85
CA ASP A 67 -15.62 9.28 37.48
C ASP A 67 -14.36 9.24 36.61
N LYS A 68 -13.66 8.10 36.62
CA LYS A 68 -12.46 7.87 35.83
C LYS A 68 -12.78 7.30 34.44
N ILE A 69 -14.02 6.92 34.12
CA ILE A 69 -14.35 6.44 32.78
C ILE A 69 -14.32 7.62 31.78
N PRO A 70 -13.52 7.56 30.70
CA PRO A 70 -13.54 8.55 29.64
C PRO A 70 -14.89 8.60 28.94
N TYR A 71 -15.25 9.77 28.42
CA TYR A 71 -16.50 10.01 27.70
C TYR A 71 -16.71 9.04 26.52
N TYR A 72 -15.65 8.64 25.84
CA TYR A 72 -15.77 7.73 24.68
C TYR A 72 -16.02 6.26 25.05
N HIS A 73 -15.93 5.89 26.33
CA HIS A 73 -16.13 4.53 26.81
C HIS A 73 -17.49 4.39 27.53
N PRO A 74 -18.19 3.25 27.44
CA PRO A 74 -19.40 3.02 28.23
C PRO A 74 -19.12 3.12 29.74
N GLN A 75 -20.03 3.74 30.51
CA GLN A 75 -19.93 3.89 31.97
C GLN A 75 -20.25 2.56 32.68
N VAL A 76 -19.36 1.58 32.53
CA VAL A 76 -19.49 0.24 33.11
C VAL A 76 -18.14 -0.21 33.68
N ARG A 77 -18.18 -0.97 34.77
CA ARG A 77 -17.00 -1.60 35.39
C ARG A 77 -16.45 -2.72 34.51
N ALA A 78 -17.33 -3.48 33.86
CA ALA A 78 -16.98 -4.50 32.88
C ALA A 78 -18.12 -4.68 31.87
N LEU A 79 -17.77 -5.13 30.68
CA LEU A 79 -18.69 -5.50 29.60
C LEU A 79 -18.33 -6.90 29.13
N ALA A 80 -19.31 -7.78 28.90
CA ALA A 80 -19.07 -9.09 28.33
C ALA A 80 -19.94 -9.33 27.09
N LEU A 81 -19.36 -9.98 26.09
CA LEU A 81 -20.07 -10.53 24.93
C LEU A 81 -20.12 -12.03 25.08
N LEU A 82 -21.33 -12.60 25.08
CA LEU A 82 -21.53 -14.04 25.07
C LEU A 82 -22.20 -14.43 23.75
N TYR A 83 -21.62 -15.41 23.08
CA TYR A 83 -22.19 -16.02 21.89
C TYR A 83 -22.37 -17.52 22.13
N ASP A 84 -23.63 -17.94 22.19
CA ASP A 84 -24.03 -19.33 22.30
C ASP A 84 -24.42 -19.83 20.91
N ILE A 85 -23.76 -20.88 20.43
CA ILE A 85 -23.93 -21.48 19.11
C ILE A 85 -24.57 -22.84 19.28
N ASP A 86 -25.72 -23.02 18.66
CA ASP A 86 -26.43 -24.28 18.58
C ASP A 86 -26.05 -24.96 17.26
N ARG A 87 -25.17 -25.97 17.33
CA ARG A 87 -24.77 -26.75 16.14
C ARG A 87 -25.76 -27.87 15.87
N SER A 88 -26.25 -27.94 14.63
CA SER A 88 -27.09 -29.06 14.18
C SER A 88 -26.21 -30.23 13.71
N THR A 89 -26.53 -31.45 14.13
CA THR A 89 -25.83 -32.66 13.68
C THR A 89 -26.20 -33.08 12.26
N LYS A 90 -27.16 -32.39 11.61
CA LYS A 90 -27.75 -32.82 10.32
C LYS A 90 -27.28 -32.00 9.12
N SER A 91 -26.83 -30.74 9.29
CA SER A 91 -26.18 -29.92 8.24
C SER A 91 -25.61 -28.61 8.79
N GLU A 92 -24.54 -28.06 8.19
CA GLU A 92 -23.97 -26.74 8.55
C GLU A 92 -24.91 -25.55 8.23
N SER A 93 -25.96 -25.77 7.42
CA SER A 93 -26.91 -24.72 6.99
C SER A 93 -28.01 -24.38 8.01
N GLU A 94 -28.09 -25.10 9.13
CA GLU A 94 -29.11 -24.91 10.18
C GLU A 94 -28.54 -24.37 11.50
N ASP A 95 -27.25 -24.04 11.55
CA ASP A 95 -26.64 -23.50 12.76
C ASP A 95 -27.30 -22.17 13.15
N SER A 96 -27.75 -22.09 14.40
CA SER A 96 -28.32 -20.88 14.97
C SER A 96 -27.52 -20.45 16.19
N GLY A 97 -27.65 -19.19 16.59
CA GLY A 97 -26.90 -18.70 17.74
C GLY A 97 -27.49 -17.46 18.35
N THR A 98 -27.30 -17.33 19.66
CA THR A 98 -27.74 -16.20 20.46
C THR A 98 -26.53 -15.38 20.86
N LEU A 99 -26.51 -14.10 20.47
CA LEU A 99 -25.50 -13.13 20.90
C LEU A 99 -26.10 -12.19 21.95
N SER A 100 -25.50 -12.15 23.14
CA SER A 100 -25.90 -11.25 24.23
C SER A 100 -24.74 -10.36 24.68
N ILE A 101 -25.10 -9.18 25.18
CA ILE A 101 -24.19 -8.30 25.92
C ILE A 101 -24.60 -8.32 27.39
N HIS A 102 -23.63 -8.59 28.26
CA HIS A 102 -23.74 -8.45 29.70
C HIS A 102 -22.85 -7.30 30.15
N PHE A 103 -23.17 -6.66 31.26
CA PHE A 103 -22.36 -5.57 31.81
C PHE A 103 -22.48 -5.55 33.33
N SER A 104 -21.44 -5.01 33.96
CA SER A 104 -21.37 -4.78 35.40
C SER A 104 -21.21 -3.28 35.65
N LEU A 105 -22.03 -2.72 36.54
CA LEU A 105 -21.94 -1.32 36.94
C LEU A 105 -20.95 -1.15 38.11
N PHE A 106 -20.59 0.10 38.41
CA PHE A 106 -19.79 0.42 39.60
C PHE A 106 -20.60 0.35 40.88
N ILE A 107 -21.94 0.47 40.78
CA ILE A 107 -22.86 0.37 41.91
C ILE A 107 -23.21 -1.10 42.15
N PRO A 108 -23.16 -1.60 43.40
CA PRO A 108 -23.59 -2.96 43.73
C PRO A 108 -25.12 -3.10 43.58
N GLY A 109 -25.56 -4.19 42.95
CA GLY A 109 -26.97 -4.54 42.79
C GLY A 109 -27.54 -4.24 41.40
N LEU A 110 -28.83 -4.56 41.22
CA LEU A 110 -29.57 -4.26 39.99
C LEU A 110 -29.94 -2.77 39.98
N PRO A 111 -29.54 -2.00 38.95
CA PRO A 111 -29.94 -0.60 38.85
C PRO A 111 -31.46 -0.50 38.62
N GLN A 112 -32.13 0.43 39.32
CA GLN A 112 -33.55 0.71 39.05
C GLN A 112 -33.77 1.29 37.64
N PHE A 113 -32.77 2.00 37.10
CA PHE A 113 -32.80 2.56 35.76
C PHE A 113 -31.40 2.58 35.14
N ILE A 114 -31.34 2.40 33.81
CA ILE A 114 -30.12 2.56 33.02
C ILE A 114 -30.19 3.91 32.33
N THR A 115 -29.10 4.67 32.31
CA THR A 115 -29.08 5.95 31.61
C THR A 115 -29.36 5.76 30.12
N TYR A 116 -30.11 6.67 29.50
CA TYR A 116 -30.44 6.62 28.08
C TYR A 116 -29.20 6.48 27.18
N ARG A 117 -28.11 7.15 27.56
CA ARG A 117 -26.81 7.04 26.87
C ARG A 117 -26.24 5.63 26.92
N LEU A 118 -26.21 5.00 28.10
CA LEU A 118 -25.68 3.64 28.24
C LEU A 118 -26.55 2.64 27.47
N GLN A 119 -27.87 2.75 27.56
CA GLN A 119 -28.82 1.92 26.79
C GLN A 119 -28.55 2.01 25.29
N ARG A 120 -28.48 3.23 24.73
CA ARG A 120 -28.16 3.44 23.30
C ARG A 120 -26.80 2.86 22.92
N THR A 121 -25.81 3.00 23.79
CA THR A 121 -24.45 2.49 23.55
C THR A 121 -24.44 0.97 23.48
N LEU A 122 -25.08 0.29 24.44
CA LEU A 122 -25.18 -1.17 24.47
C LEU A 122 -25.96 -1.71 23.25
N LEU A 123 -27.05 -1.05 22.87
CA LEU A 123 -27.83 -1.42 21.68
C LEU A 123 -27.01 -1.26 20.39
N ALA A 124 -26.26 -0.16 20.26
CA ALA A 124 -25.37 0.08 19.12
C ALA A 124 -24.24 -0.95 19.04
N LEU A 125 -23.72 -1.38 20.19
CA LEU A 125 -22.71 -2.44 20.28
C LEU A 125 -23.28 -3.79 19.83
N VAL A 126 -24.43 -4.26 20.38
CA VAL A 126 -25.08 -5.51 19.93
C VAL A 126 -25.39 -5.46 18.44
N SER A 127 -26.03 -4.39 17.97
CA SER A 127 -26.42 -4.23 16.57
C SER A 127 -25.22 -4.29 15.63
N THR A 128 -24.09 -3.68 16.03
CA THR A 128 -22.84 -3.76 15.26
C THR A 128 -22.32 -5.18 15.18
N HIS A 129 -22.29 -5.93 16.29
CA HIS A 129 -21.82 -7.31 16.28
C HIS A 129 -22.73 -8.23 15.46
N VAL A 130 -24.06 -8.10 15.58
CA VAL A 130 -25.02 -8.85 14.77
C VAL A 130 -24.85 -8.55 13.28
N ARG A 131 -24.62 -7.29 12.91
CA ARG A 131 -24.36 -6.90 11.53
C ARG A 131 -23.04 -7.48 11.01
N LEU A 132 -22.00 -7.54 11.85
CA LEU A 132 -20.70 -8.10 11.49
C LEU A 132 -20.76 -9.63 11.36
N SER A 133 -21.51 -10.33 12.22
CA SER A 133 -21.68 -11.79 12.15
C SER A 133 -22.48 -12.22 10.92
N ARG A 134 -23.50 -11.47 10.52
CA ARG A 134 -24.31 -11.76 9.31
C ARG A 134 -23.55 -11.64 7.99
N LYS A 135 -22.43 -10.90 7.94
CA LYS A 135 -21.66 -10.67 6.70
C LYS A 135 -20.83 -11.88 6.26
N SER A 136 -20.93 -13.03 6.91
CA SER A 136 -20.05 -14.18 6.66
C SER A 136 -20.59 -15.26 5.70
N LEU A 137 -21.85 -15.25 5.25
CA LEU A 137 -22.38 -16.37 4.43
C LEU A 137 -23.03 -15.97 3.10
N ALA A 138 -23.75 -14.86 2.99
CA ALA A 138 -24.42 -14.48 1.73
C ALA A 138 -23.55 -13.67 0.73
N ALA A 139 -22.33 -13.28 1.13
CA ALA A 139 -21.37 -12.59 0.26
C ALA A 139 -20.22 -13.50 -0.22
N ALA A 140 -20.29 -14.79 0.10
CA ALA A 140 -19.45 -15.83 -0.47
C ALA A 140 -20.11 -16.38 -1.74
N GLY A 141 -20.21 -15.56 -2.77
CA GLY A 141 -20.12 -16.13 -4.12
C GLY A 141 -18.80 -16.90 -4.26
N PRO A 142 -18.61 -17.73 -5.31
CA PRO A 142 -17.31 -18.37 -5.57
C PRO A 142 -16.23 -17.31 -5.42
N PRO A 143 -15.12 -17.61 -4.72
CA PRO A 143 -14.18 -16.60 -4.25
C PRO A 143 -13.83 -15.70 -5.43
N ARG A 144 -14.48 -14.53 -5.49
CA ARG A 144 -14.04 -13.50 -6.41
C ARG A 144 -12.65 -13.24 -5.90
N SER A 145 -11.65 -13.61 -6.71
CA SER A 145 -10.26 -13.20 -6.55
C SER A 145 -10.30 -11.71 -6.29
N LYS A 146 -10.38 -11.34 -5.01
CA LYS A 146 -10.29 -9.96 -4.59
C LYS A 146 -8.81 -9.68 -4.79
N THR A 147 -8.48 -9.20 -5.97
CA THR A 147 -7.30 -8.39 -6.29
C THR A 147 -7.31 -7.08 -5.48
N VAL A 148 -7.78 -7.13 -4.23
CA VAL A 148 -7.53 -6.09 -3.25
C VAL A 148 -6.09 -6.30 -2.85
N ALA A 149 -5.22 -5.38 -3.28
CA ALA A 149 -3.81 -5.38 -2.91
C ALA A 149 -3.67 -5.74 -1.43
N PRO A 150 -2.78 -6.69 -1.07
CA PRO A 150 -2.67 -7.16 0.30
C PRO A 150 -2.41 -5.94 1.21
N LYS A 151 -3.34 -5.70 2.12
CA LYS A 151 -3.26 -4.58 3.07
C LYS A 151 -2.37 -5.03 4.22
N ASP A 152 -1.44 -4.17 4.64
CA ASP A 152 -0.57 -4.39 5.81
C ASP A 152 0.26 -5.69 5.73
N ASN A 153 0.84 -5.96 4.56
CA ASN A 153 1.62 -7.17 4.27
C ASN A 153 3.01 -7.22 4.90
N LEU A 154 3.60 -6.07 5.25
CA LEU A 154 4.96 -5.98 5.81
C LEU A 154 4.98 -5.60 7.28
N ILE A 155 4.14 -4.63 7.65
CA ILE A 155 4.10 -4.05 8.99
C ILE A 155 2.66 -4.03 9.46
N PRO A 156 2.36 -4.49 10.69
CA PRO A 156 1.02 -4.41 11.24
C PRO A 156 0.51 -2.97 11.30
N GLN A 157 -0.74 -2.76 10.87
CA GLN A 157 -1.37 -1.43 10.80
C GLN A 157 -1.22 -0.61 12.10
N HIS A 158 -1.47 -1.25 13.25
CA HIS A 158 -1.48 -0.57 14.54
C HIS A 158 -0.09 -0.03 14.93
N VAL A 159 0.99 -0.69 14.48
CA VAL A 159 2.37 -0.28 14.75
C VAL A 159 2.66 1.04 14.06
N VAL A 160 2.37 1.13 12.76
CA VAL A 160 2.54 2.36 11.97
C VAL A 160 1.63 3.47 12.48
N GLN A 161 0.37 3.16 12.84
CA GLN A 161 -0.57 4.15 13.36
C GLN A 161 -0.14 4.74 14.71
N ASN A 162 0.44 3.93 15.60
CA ASN A 162 0.97 4.42 16.88
C ASN A 162 2.15 5.38 16.65
N THR A 163 3.07 5.04 15.75
CA THR A 163 4.22 5.90 15.42
C THR A 163 3.77 7.17 14.71
N TYR A 164 2.83 7.10 13.78
CA TYR A 164 2.21 8.27 13.16
C TYR A 164 1.57 9.21 14.19
N ALA A 165 0.80 8.67 15.14
CA ALA A 165 0.17 9.48 16.18
C ALA A 165 1.21 10.23 17.03
N ARG A 166 2.28 9.54 17.43
CA ARG A 166 3.40 10.15 18.18
C ARG A 166 4.09 11.25 17.38
N LEU A 167 4.49 10.98 16.15
CA LEU A 167 5.18 11.96 15.29
C LEU A 167 4.28 13.16 14.97
N LYS A 168 2.98 12.92 14.78
CA LYS A 168 1.99 13.98 14.56
C LYS A 168 1.88 14.89 15.78
N GLU A 169 1.82 14.33 16.98
CA GLU A 169 1.79 15.09 18.23
C GLU A 169 3.07 15.92 18.43
N GLU A 170 4.23 15.32 18.15
CA GLU A 170 5.53 15.93 18.40
C GLU A 170 5.92 17.01 17.36
N HIS A 171 5.64 16.77 16.07
CA HIS A 171 6.22 17.58 14.99
C HIS A 171 5.21 18.37 14.16
N ALA A 172 3.93 17.96 14.07
CA ALA A 172 3.04 18.53 13.05
C ALA A 172 2.81 20.03 13.22
N ALA A 173 2.62 20.52 14.45
CA ALA A 173 2.39 21.95 14.69
C ALA A 173 3.59 22.80 14.26
N HIS A 174 4.80 22.37 14.61
CA HIS A 174 6.02 23.08 14.20
C HIS A 174 6.18 23.08 12.68
N LEU A 175 6.07 21.91 12.03
CA LEU A 175 6.23 21.76 10.58
C LEU A 175 5.21 22.58 9.77
N ILE A 176 3.96 22.66 10.22
CA ILE A 176 2.93 23.50 9.58
C ILE A 176 3.29 24.98 9.72
N ASN A 177 3.70 25.41 10.90
CA ASN A 177 4.01 26.82 11.16
C ASN A 177 5.31 27.28 10.50
N SER A 178 6.28 26.38 10.31
CA SER A 178 7.55 26.64 9.64
C SER A 178 7.55 26.19 8.17
N TRP A 179 6.38 26.01 7.55
CA TRP A 179 6.29 25.50 6.20
C TRP A 179 6.82 26.50 5.17
N VAL A 180 7.79 26.08 4.38
CA VAL A 180 8.51 26.94 3.40
C VAL A 180 8.30 26.49 1.95
N GLU A 181 7.54 25.43 1.73
CA GLU A 181 7.21 24.96 0.38
C GLU A 181 5.95 25.64 -0.17
N THR A 182 5.78 25.60 -1.49
CA THR A 182 4.64 26.21 -2.19
C THR A 182 3.35 25.41 -2.04
N THR A 183 3.48 24.15 -1.68
CA THR A 183 2.34 23.25 -1.47
C THR A 183 1.66 23.54 -0.14
N GLU A 184 0.40 23.13 -0.01
CA GLU A 184 -0.36 23.42 1.21
C GLU A 184 0.10 22.52 2.40
N PRO A 185 0.47 23.09 3.57
CA PRO A 185 0.99 22.34 4.72
C PRO A 185 0.01 21.37 5.39
N SER A 186 -1.26 21.76 5.58
CA SER A 186 -2.31 20.92 6.15
C SER A 186 -2.58 19.63 5.38
N LYS A 187 -2.14 19.53 4.11
CA LYS A 187 -2.16 18.27 3.35
C LYS A 187 -0.81 17.53 3.41
N HIS A 188 0.27 18.22 3.10
CA HIS A 188 1.57 17.59 2.84
C HIS A 188 2.31 17.19 4.13
N VAL A 189 2.20 17.97 5.22
CA VAL A 189 2.83 17.62 6.50
C VAL A 189 2.33 16.27 7.02
N PHE A 190 1.02 16.00 6.94
CA PHE A 190 0.49 14.72 7.42
C PHE A 190 0.80 13.55 6.49
N GLU A 191 0.94 13.79 5.19
CA GLU A 191 1.44 12.81 4.23
C GLU A 191 2.88 12.42 4.56
N ASP A 192 3.76 13.41 4.74
CA ASP A 192 5.17 13.20 5.09
C ASP A 192 5.32 12.49 6.45
N ILE A 193 4.57 12.89 7.48
CA ILE A 193 4.58 12.23 8.79
C ILE A 193 4.11 10.77 8.68
N SER A 194 3.14 10.49 7.81
CA SER A 194 2.65 9.12 7.57
C SER A 194 3.71 8.26 6.86
N ILE A 195 4.38 8.80 5.85
CA ILE A 195 5.49 8.13 5.16
C ILE A 195 6.65 7.89 6.13
N ALA A 196 7.03 8.89 6.92
CA ALA A 196 8.07 8.78 7.94
C ALA A 196 7.75 7.71 8.98
N ALA A 197 6.50 7.65 9.46
CA ALA A 197 6.07 6.61 10.38
C ALA A 197 6.23 5.21 9.78
N PHE A 198 5.81 5.01 8.52
CA PHE A 198 5.99 3.73 7.84
C PHE A 198 7.47 3.37 7.70
N LEU A 199 8.31 4.31 7.25
CA LEU A 199 9.75 4.12 7.05
C LEU A 199 10.48 3.77 8.36
N ILE A 200 10.17 4.47 9.46
CA ILE A 200 10.76 4.21 10.79
C ILE A 200 10.46 2.78 11.25
N GLU A 201 9.21 2.35 11.09
CA GLU A 201 8.77 1.01 11.51
C GLU A 201 9.33 -0.08 10.60
N LEU A 202 9.42 0.19 9.29
CA LEU A 202 10.04 -0.72 8.33
C LEU A 202 11.51 -0.93 8.66
N TRP A 203 12.23 0.18 8.84
CA TRP A 203 13.65 0.19 9.15
C TRP A 203 13.94 -0.52 10.46
N ARG A 204 13.12 -0.32 11.51
CA ARG A 204 13.30 -1.00 12.80
C ARG A 204 13.21 -2.53 12.69
N GLY A 205 12.45 -3.05 11.72
CA GLY A 205 12.40 -4.49 11.42
C GLY A 205 13.63 -5.00 10.67
N MET A 206 14.39 -4.13 10.01
CA MET A 206 15.49 -4.50 9.11
C MET A 206 16.88 -4.20 9.67
N TYR A 207 17.05 -3.14 10.46
CA TYR A 207 18.38 -2.67 10.88
C TYR A 207 18.39 -2.13 12.32
N LYS A 208 19.57 -2.12 12.92
CA LYS A 208 19.83 -1.51 14.23
C LYS A 208 20.49 -0.14 14.02
N GLY A 209 19.85 0.93 14.49
CA GLY A 209 20.34 2.31 14.36
C GLY A 209 20.02 2.94 13.00
N TYR A 210 20.30 4.25 12.87
CA TYR A 210 20.01 5.03 11.66
C TYR A 210 21.28 5.72 11.18
N ASN A 211 21.78 5.34 10.00
CA ASN A 211 22.84 6.07 9.31
C ASN A 211 22.47 6.16 7.84
N GLY A 212 22.47 7.38 7.30
CA GLY A 212 22.08 7.63 5.93
C GLY A 212 22.34 9.07 5.52
N TRP A 213 22.13 9.32 4.25
CA TRP A 213 22.20 10.65 3.63
C TRP A 213 21.16 10.70 2.52
N GLY A 214 20.74 11.91 2.16
CA GLY A 214 19.77 12.15 1.10
C GLY A 214 20.34 13.09 0.04
N PHE A 215 19.81 13.00 -1.16
CA PHE A 215 20.10 13.99 -2.19
C PHE A 215 18.88 14.36 -3.01
N ASP A 216 18.97 15.54 -3.61
CA ASP A 216 18.03 16.05 -4.58
C ASP A 216 18.81 16.83 -5.63
N ALA A 217 18.31 16.85 -6.87
CA ALA A 217 18.91 17.65 -7.93
C ALA A 217 18.92 19.15 -7.57
N ARG A 218 17.96 19.59 -6.76
CA ARG A 218 17.88 20.97 -6.26
C ARG A 218 17.78 21.00 -4.75
N ARG A 219 18.52 21.92 -4.12
CA ARG A 219 18.36 22.19 -2.69
C ARG A 219 16.92 22.62 -2.40
N ARG A 220 16.21 21.85 -1.57
CA ARG A 220 14.84 22.19 -1.16
C ARG A 220 14.84 23.33 -0.17
N ARG A 221 13.77 24.13 -0.17
CA ARG A 221 13.59 25.21 0.81
C ARG A 221 13.49 24.63 2.22
N SER A 222 12.76 23.53 2.36
CA SER A 222 12.62 22.76 3.60
C SER A 222 13.94 22.27 4.21
N TRP A 223 15.08 22.30 3.51
CA TRP A 223 16.34 21.93 4.15
C TRP A 223 16.78 22.93 5.22
N SER A 224 16.41 24.21 5.11
CA SER A 224 16.81 25.24 6.09
C SER A 224 16.12 25.11 7.45
N ILE A 225 15.01 24.37 7.54
CA ILE A 225 14.30 24.17 8.81
C ILE A 225 14.88 23.03 9.64
N PHE A 226 15.74 22.19 9.07
CA PHE A 226 16.38 21.08 9.80
C PHE A 226 17.61 21.54 10.59
N PRO A 227 17.97 20.86 11.69
CA PRO A 227 19.24 21.10 12.39
C PRO A 227 20.45 20.92 11.47
N THR A 228 21.57 21.61 11.75
CA THR A 228 22.79 21.55 10.94
C THR A 228 23.30 20.11 10.74
N SER A 229 23.23 19.27 11.78
CA SER A 229 23.61 17.85 11.70
C SER A 229 22.84 17.04 10.65
N ILE A 230 21.61 17.46 10.32
CA ILE A 230 20.80 16.86 9.25
C ILE A 230 21.11 17.53 7.91
N GLN A 231 21.29 18.85 7.89
CA GLN A 231 21.68 19.58 6.68
C GLN A 231 23.00 19.04 6.10
N ASP A 232 23.97 18.68 6.95
CA ASP A 232 25.26 18.09 6.54
C ASP A 232 25.10 16.70 5.89
N ARG A 233 23.93 16.06 6.03
CA ARG A 233 23.57 14.77 5.43
C ARG A 233 22.74 14.92 4.16
N LEU A 234 22.42 16.14 3.74
CA LEU A 234 21.61 16.45 2.56
C LEU A 234 22.48 17.10 1.48
N LYS A 235 22.55 16.46 0.31
CA LYS A 235 23.46 16.88 -0.77
C LYS A 235 22.68 17.32 -2.00
N GLN A 236 22.99 18.50 -2.53
CA GLN A 236 22.46 18.92 -3.82
C GLN A 236 23.31 18.29 -4.92
N ILE A 237 22.88 17.16 -5.47
CA ILE A 237 23.61 16.41 -6.50
C ILE A 237 22.63 15.76 -7.47
N ILE A 238 23.07 15.54 -8.71
CA ILE A 238 22.30 14.78 -9.70
C ILE A 238 22.74 13.32 -9.73
N CYS A 239 21.82 12.41 -10.03
CA CYS A 239 22.14 11.01 -10.27
C CYS A 239 22.18 10.73 -11.77
N ILE A 240 23.33 10.34 -12.30
CA ILE A 240 23.49 9.83 -13.67
C ILE A 240 23.75 8.33 -13.55
N PRO A 241 22.74 7.46 -13.77
CA PRO A 241 22.90 6.03 -13.61
C PRO A 241 24.09 5.49 -14.42
N LYS A 242 24.87 4.59 -13.81
CA LYS A 242 26.10 4.04 -14.38
C LYS A 242 26.01 3.64 -15.87
N PRO A 243 24.95 2.94 -16.35
CA PRO A 243 24.83 2.62 -17.79
C PRO A 243 24.83 3.86 -18.71
N PHE A 244 24.26 4.98 -18.26
CA PHE A 244 24.30 6.25 -19.00
C PHE A 244 25.67 6.92 -18.87
N LYS A 245 26.28 6.88 -17.69
CA LYS A 245 27.62 7.44 -17.47
C LYS A 245 28.66 6.74 -18.35
N ASP A 246 28.60 5.41 -18.44
CA ASP A 246 29.55 4.60 -19.20
C ASP A 246 29.47 4.91 -20.71
N ILE A 247 28.26 4.95 -21.29
CA ILE A 247 28.11 5.28 -22.72
C ILE A 247 28.56 6.71 -23.03
N LEU A 248 28.29 7.67 -22.13
CA LEU A 248 28.73 9.06 -22.31
C LEU A 248 30.26 9.20 -22.24
N ASN A 249 30.95 8.37 -21.45
CA ASN A 249 32.42 8.35 -21.42
C ASN A 249 33.02 7.74 -22.70
N HIS A 250 32.37 6.75 -23.30
CA HIS A 250 32.84 6.10 -24.53
C HIS A 250 32.63 6.96 -25.80
N MET A 251 31.67 7.90 -25.80
CA MET A 251 31.42 8.82 -26.91
C MET A 251 32.45 9.97 -26.97
N GLU A 252 33.75 9.65 -27.01
CA GLU A 252 34.87 10.61 -27.10
C GLU A 252 34.66 11.63 -28.26
N GLY A 253 34.13 12.80 -27.90
CA GLY A 253 33.74 13.88 -28.82
C GLY A 253 32.85 14.94 -28.16
N GLU A 254 32.06 14.57 -27.15
CA GLU A 254 31.22 15.48 -26.34
C GLU A 254 31.72 15.59 -24.89
N THR A 255 33.03 15.76 -24.71
CA THR A 255 33.66 16.08 -23.42
C THR A 255 33.12 17.38 -22.80
N SER A 256 32.23 18.12 -23.46
CA SER A 256 31.59 19.34 -22.98
C SER A 256 30.35 19.08 -22.10
N ILE A 257 29.60 17.99 -22.30
CA ILE A 257 28.32 17.77 -21.60
C ILE A 257 28.56 17.27 -20.17
N LEU A 258 29.45 16.28 -19.99
CA LEU A 258 29.84 15.83 -18.65
C LEU A 258 30.67 16.89 -17.90
N LYS A 259 31.49 17.70 -18.60
CA LYS A 259 32.17 18.86 -17.99
C LYS A 259 31.20 19.95 -17.52
N ARG A 260 30.08 20.18 -18.24
CA ARG A 260 29.00 21.07 -17.76
C ARG A 260 28.30 20.52 -16.51
N ALA A 261 28.25 19.20 -16.36
CA ALA A 261 27.72 18.54 -15.16
C ALA A 261 28.71 18.53 -13.98
N GLN A 262 29.98 18.85 -14.22
CA GLN A 262 31.07 18.75 -13.26
C GLN A 262 31.71 20.13 -13.08
N GLU A 263 31.07 21.02 -12.32
CA GLU A 263 31.78 22.16 -11.72
C GLU A 263 32.73 21.65 -10.61
N SER A 264 32.34 20.58 -9.90
CA SER A 264 33.21 19.76 -9.05
C SER A 264 32.92 18.24 -9.20
N PRO A 265 33.88 17.34 -8.92
CA PRO A 265 33.67 15.88 -8.96
C PRO A 265 32.62 15.35 -7.96
N THR A 266 32.20 16.18 -7.00
CA THR A 266 31.27 15.83 -5.92
C THR A 266 29.80 16.04 -6.26
N ASP A 267 29.47 16.59 -7.43
CA ASP A 267 28.10 17.03 -7.78
C ASP A 267 27.25 15.97 -8.51
N VAL A 268 27.85 14.81 -8.81
CA VAL A 268 27.19 13.72 -9.56
C VAL A 268 27.37 12.38 -8.86
N HIS A 269 26.27 11.64 -8.66
CA HIS A 269 26.27 10.26 -8.20
C HIS A 269 25.99 9.29 -9.35
N GLU A 270 26.67 8.15 -9.41
CA GLU A 270 26.48 7.18 -10.50
C GLU A 270 25.38 6.13 -10.24
N GLY A 271 24.70 6.24 -9.09
CA GLY A 271 23.61 5.35 -8.71
C GLY A 271 24.07 3.95 -8.25
N VAL A 272 25.35 3.81 -7.90
CA VAL A 272 25.93 2.61 -7.26
C VAL A 272 26.13 2.92 -5.78
N PHE A 273 25.55 2.10 -4.90
CA PHE A 273 25.57 2.27 -3.46
C PHE A 273 26.23 1.08 -2.75
N ASP A 274 26.58 1.25 -1.48
CA ASP A 274 27.18 0.18 -0.67
C ASP A 274 26.21 -0.99 -0.45
N LYS A 275 26.75 -2.21 -0.29
CA LYS A 275 25.99 -3.47 -0.20
C LYS A 275 24.94 -3.53 0.92
N ASP A 276 25.08 -2.70 1.95
CA ASP A 276 24.17 -2.63 3.11
C ASP A 276 23.23 -1.40 3.06
N THR A 277 22.97 -0.87 1.86
CA THR A 277 22.12 0.31 1.67
C THR A 277 20.66 -0.06 1.45
N PHE A 278 19.74 0.63 2.13
CA PHE A 278 18.31 0.62 1.80
C PHE A 278 17.93 1.90 1.05
N ILE A 279 17.44 1.75 -0.17
CA ILE A 279 17.16 2.89 -1.07
C ILE A 279 15.74 3.41 -0.82
N ILE A 280 15.61 4.71 -0.51
CA ILE A 280 14.33 5.40 -0.37
C ILE A 280 14.11 6.30 -1.58
N SER A 281 13.27 5.84 -2.50
CA SER A 281 12.82 6.57 -3.68
C SER A 281 11.45 7.22 -3.40
N ASN A 282 11.43 8.17 -2.47
CA ASN A 282 10.23 8.90 -2.11
C ASN A 282 9.90 9.95 -3.19
N HIS A 283 8.87 9.70 -4.00
CA HIS A 283 8.48 10.60 -5.08
C HIS A 283 9.65 11.00 -5.98
N ALA A 284 10.51 10.03 -6.33
CA ALA A 284 11.79 10.29 -6.99
C ALA A 284 11.67 10.65 -8.49
N ASP A 285 10.49 11.05 -8.95
CA ASP A 285 10.19 11.49 -10.31
C ASP A 285 10.86 10.61 -11.38
N GLU A 286 11.84 11.14 -12.10
CA GLU A 286 12.56 10.49 -13.21
C GLU A 286 13.31 9.22 -12.78
N LEU A 287 13.68 9.10 -11.49
CA LEU A 287 14.37 7.94 -10.94
C LEU A 287 13.44 6.79 -10.55
N THR A 288 12.11 6.97 -10.59
CA THR A 288 11.15 5.96 -10.10
C THR A 288 11.33 4.58 -10.77
N VAL A 289 11.60 4.55 -12.08
CA VAL A 289 11.84 3.30 -12.83
C VAL A 289 13.28 2.81 -12.66
N TRP A 290 14.21 3.72 -12.38
CA TRP A 290 15.60 3.41 -12.09
C TRP A 290 15.79 2.73 -10.74
N THR A 291 14.97 3.02 -9.72
CA THR A 291 15.14 2.50 -8.36
C THR A 291 15.48 1.00 -8.26
N PRO A 292 14.71 0.07 -8.87
CA PRO A 292 15.09 -1.35 -8.85
C PRO A 292 16.41 -1.63 -9.58
N LEU A 293 16.68 -0.95 -10.70
CA LEU A 293 17.92 -1.08 -11.46
C LEU A 293 19.12 -0.62 -10.62
N LEU A 294 19.02 0.51 -9.92
CA LEU A 294 20.09 1.02 -9.04
C LEU A 294 20.41 0.03 -7.93
N GLY A 295 19.38 -0.58 -7.32
CA GLY A 295 19.59 -1.60 -6.28
C GLY A 295 20.28 -2.86 -6.82
N THR A 296 19.93 -3.32 -8.02
CA THR A 296 20.61 -4.45 -8.67
C THR A 296 22.03 -4.10 -9.12
N LEU A 297 22.23 -2.94 -9.74
CA LEU A 297 23.55 -2.46 -10.19
C LEU A 297 24.55 -2.33 -9.03
N SER A 298 24.05 -1.94 -7.86
CA SER A 298 24.86 -1.81 -6.65
C SER A 298 25.28 -3.15 -6.06
N ASN A 299 24.43 -4.18 -6.18
CA ASN A 299 24.72 -5.52 -5.68
C ASN A 299 24.03 -6.59 -6.55
N PRO A 300 24.65 -7.04 -7.65
CA PRO A 300 24.03 -7.97 -8.59
C PRO A 300 23.72 -9.35 -7.99
N GLU A 301 24.54 -9.80 -7.02
CA GLU A 301 24.33 -11.07 -6.32
C GLU A 301 23.11 -11.03 -5.40
N ARG A 302 22.82 -9.85 -4.84
CA ARG A 302 21.72 -9.63 -3.92
C ARG A 302 21.25 -8.18 -4.02
N PRO A 303 20.28 -7.88 -4.91
CA PRO A 303 19.81 -6.52 -5.13
C PRO A 303 19.47 -5.80 -3.82
N LEU A 304 19.88 -4.54 -3.71
CA LEU A 304 19.65 -3.75 -2.51
C LEU A 304 18.16 -3.60 -2.21
N PRO A 305 17.75 -3.68 -0.94
CA PRO A 305 16.35 -3.45 -0.59
C PRO A 305 15.96 -1.99 -0.83
N PHE A 306 14.72 -1.75 -1.26
CA PHE A 306 14.22 -0.41 -1.53
C PHE A 306 12.74 -0.21 -1.20
N LEU A 307 12.36 1.06 -1.02
CA LEU A 307 10.99 1.55 -1.10
C LEU A 307 10.91 2.61 -2.20
N ALA A 308 9.98 2.45 -3.15
CA ALA A 308 9.64 3.46 -4.14
C ALA A 308 8.19 3.94 -3.96
N ILE A 309 7.98 5.25 -3.95
CA ILE A 309 6.65 5.89 -3.90
C ILE A 309 6.42 6.61 -5.24
N PRO A 310 5.70 5.99 -6.19
CA PRO A 310 5.53 6.58 -7.52
C PRO A 310 4.69 7.87 -7.47
N CYS A 311 5.09 8.90 -8.22
CA CYS A 311 4.31 10.15 -8.38
C CYS A 311 4.11 10.52 -9.84
N CYS A 312 5.21 10.69 -10.55
CA CYS A 312 5.26 11.24 -11.89
C CYS A 312 5.75 10.17 -12.86
N SER A 313 5.04 10.01 -13.97
CA SER A 313 5.31 8.96 -14.94
C SER A 313 6.31 9.45 -15.98
N HIS A 314 7.55 8.99 -15.84
CA HIS A 314 8.66 9.24 -16.76
C HIS A 314 9.19 7.92 -17.34
N SER A 315 9.75 7.97 -18.54
CA SER A 315 10.54 6.89 -19.11
C SER A 315 11.94 6.86 -18.49
N ILE A 316 12.73 5.86 -18.86
CA ILE A 316 14.10 5.69 -18.35
C ILE A 316 15.05 6.84 -18.77
N SER A 317 14.72 7.58 -19.83
CA SER A 317 15.45 8.79 -20.27
C SER A 317 15.01 10.07 -19.55
N GLY A 318 14.06 9.97 -18.61
CA GLY A 318 13.46 11.11 -17.91
C GLY A 318 12.35 11.82 -18.71
N MET A 319 12.01 11.38 -19.93
CA MET A 319 10.90 11.97 -20.69
C MET A 319 9.58 11.63 -19.98
N ARG A 320 8.61 12.57 -19.94
CA ARG A 320 7.25 12.23 -19.52
C ARG A 320 6.71 11.12 -20.42
N TYR A 321 6.20 10.05 -19.81
CA TYR A 321 5.75 8.89 -20.56
C TYR A 321 4.58 8.21 -19.85
N ARG A 322 3.54 7.84 -20.61
CA ARG A 322 2.38 7.12 -20.09
C ARG A 322 2.50 5.64 -20.39
N TYR A 323 2.77 4.85 -19.35
CA TYR A 323 2.84 3.40 -19.47
C TYR A 323 1.47 2.80 -19.84
N PRO A 324 1.44 1.78 -20.72
CA PRO A 324 0.20 1.09 -21.07
C PRO A 324 -0.39 0.39 -19.84
N ALA A 325 -1.68 0.11 -19.90
CA ALA A 325 -2.35 -0.64 -18.85
C ALA A 325 -1.73 -2.05 -18.69
N PRO A 326 -1.64 -2.57 -17.46
CA PRO A 326 -1.21 -3.95 -17.24
C PRO A 326 -2.11 -4.90 -18.02
N LYS A 327 -1.52 -5.81 -18.81
CA LYS A 327 -2.30 -6.86 -19.46
C LYS A 327 -2.90 -7.76 -18.38
N PRO A 328 -4.16 -8.22 -18.50
CA PRO A 328 -4.69 -9.23 -17.59
C PRO A 328 -3.81 -10.49 -17.68
N PRO A 329 -3.58 -11.20 -16.56
CA PRO A 329 -2.71 -12.36 -16.53
C PRO A 329 -3.18 -13.38 -17.55
N SER A 330 -2.27 -13.81 -18.43
CA SER A 330 -2.59 -14.82 -19.43
C SER A 330 -2.53 -16.21 -18.81
N THR A 331 -3.27 -17.17 -19.33
CA THR A 331 -3.29 -18.56 -18.82
C THR A 331 -1.90 -19.22 -18.81
N LYS A 332 -0.94 -18.69 -19.59
CA LYS A 332 0.46 -19.14 -19.65
C LYS A 332 1.31 -18.67 -18.47
N ASP A 333 0.95 -17.56 -17.81
CA ASP A 333 1.68 -17.05 -16.64
C ASP A 333 1.41 -17.92 -15.38
N ASN A 334 0.29 -18.65 -15.34
CA ASN A 334 -0.02 -19.59 -14.27
C ASN A 334 0.88 -20.83 -14.26
N ASP A 335 1.42 -21.24 -15.41
CA ASP A 335 2.29 -22.42 -15.49
C ASP A 335 3.73 -22.12 -15.03
N LEU A 336 4.22 -20.88 -15.25
CA LEU A 336 5.50 -20.41 -14.69
C LEU A 336 5.43 -20.23 -13.16
N ILE A 337 4.25 -19.91 -12.61
CA ILE A 337 4.04 -19.77 -11.16
C ILE A 337 3.91 -21.13 -10.46
N LYS A 338 3.37 -22.15 -11.14
CA LYS A 338 3.24 -23.51 -10.58
C LYS A 338 4.56 -24.27 -10.43
N THR A 339 5.62 -23.89 -11.15
CA THR A 339 6.91 -24.59 -11.09
C THR A 339 7.73 -24.24 -9.83
N TYR A 340 7.35 -23.20 -9.07
CA TYR A 340 8.16 -22.66 -7.95
C TYR A 340 7.46 -22.69 -6.58
N MET A 341 6.48 -23.56 -6.37
CA MET A 341 5.89 -23.82 -5.04
C MET A 341 6.39 -25.19 -4.54
N PRO A 342 7.06 -25.30 -3.37
CA PRO A 342 7.30 -26.60 -2.79
C PRO A 342 5.97 -27.22 -2.37
N ALA A 343 5.73 -28.45 -2.81
CA ALA A 343 4.54 -29.20 -2.45
C ALA A 343 4.47 -29.39 -0.93
N GLU A 344 3.47 -28.81 -0.28
CA GLU A 344 3.08 -29.19 1.08
C GLU A 344 2.63 -30.65 1.06
N LYS A 345 3.50 -31.54 1.56
CA LYS A 345 3.14 -32.94 1.80
C LYS A 345 2.20 -33.00 3.01
N ASN A 346 0.90 -32.98 2.76
CA ASN A 346 -0.05 -33.54 3.71
C ASN A 346 -0.13 -35.05 3.47
N HIS A 347 0.56 -35.80 4.34
CA HIS A 347 0.16 -37.18 4.64
C HIS A 347 -1.28 -37.16 5.13
N HIS A 348 -2.17 -37.96 4.54
CA HIS A 348 -3.03 -38.91 5.25
C HIS A 348 -3.55 -39.97 4.26
N ASN A 349 -3.62 -41.18 4.77
CA ASN A 349 -3.68 -42.46 4.08
C ASN A 349 -5.10 -42.84 3.61
N ASN A 350 -5.12 -43.49 2.45
CA ASN A 350 -5.90 -44.67 2.05
C ASN A 350 -7.43 -44.67 1.84
N ASN A 351 -7.71 -45.18 0.63
CA ASN A 351 -8.67 -46.21 0.23
C ASN A 351 -10.11 -45.82 -0.11
N GLY A 352 -10.47 -46.04 -1.39
CA GLY A 352 -11.80 -46.55 -1.71
C GLY A 352 -12.39 -46.13 -3.06
N HIS A 353 -12.13 -46.96 -4.07
CA HIS A 353 -13.09 -47.42 -5.08
C HIS A 353 -13.65 -46.46 -6.18
N ILE A 354 -13.17 -46.78 -7.38
CA ILE A 354 -13.71 -46.63 -8.74
C ILE A 354 -15.24 -46.80 -8.83
N VAL A 355 -15.93 -45.88 -9.52
CA VAL A 355 -16.96 -46.19 -10.53
C VAL A 355 -16.98 -45.10 -11.62
N ILE A 356 -16.81 -45.55 -12.87
CA ILE A 356 -16.97 -44.83 -14.14
C ILE A 356 -18.46 -44.76 -14.46
N ASN A 357 -18.96 -43.62 -14.96
CA ASN A 357 -19.91 -43.58 -16.08
C ASN A 357 -20.10 -42.15 -16.59
N GLY A 358 -19.77 -41.93 -17.86
CA GLY A 358 -20.21 -40.78 -18.62
C GLY A 358 -21.67 -40.92 -19.05
N ILE A 359 -22.22 -39.86 -19.62
CA ILE A 359 -23.10 -39.83 -20.81
C ILE A 359 -23.63 -38.40 -20.99
N THR A 360 -23.22 -37.81 -22.11
CA THR A 360 -23.92 -36.90 -23.05
C THR A 360 -24.56 -35.57 -22.60
N GLU A 361 -24.17 -34.53 -23.33
CA GLU A 361 -24.95 -33.30 -23.58
C GLU A 361 -26.35 -33.57 -24.16
N PRO A 362 -27.25 -32.56 -24.13
CA PRO A 362 -27.53 -31.95 -25.44
C PRO A 362 -27.66 -30.42 -25.45
N VAL A 363 -27.29 -29.92 -26.63
CA VAL A 363 -27.48 -28.62 -27.27
C VAL A 363 -28.96 -28.17 -27.34
N LYS A 364 -29.22 -26.85 -27.16
CA LYS A 364 -30.02 -25.96 -28.04
C LYS A 364 -30.14 -24.54 -27.44
N GLN A 365 -29.55 -23.55 -28.11
CA GLN A 365 -30.23 -22.55 -28.96
C GLN A 365 -31.24 -21.66 -28.22
N HIS A 366 -30.92 -20.38 -28.04
CA HIS A 366 -31.91 -19.33 -27.79
C HIS A 366 -31.77 -18.19 -28.80
N GLN A 367 -32.93 -17.91 -29.42
CA GLN A 367 -33.19 -16.89 -30.40
C GLN A 367 -33.33 -15.51 -29.76
N LYS A 368 -33.12 -14.54 -30.64
CA LYS A 368 -33.19 -13.08 -30.52
C LYS A 368 -34.64 -12.61 -30.41
N SER A 369 -34.91 -11.62 -29.55
CA SER A 369 -36.11 -10.78 -29.65
C SER A 369 -35.82 -9.35 -29.17
N GLU A 370 -36.16 -8.40 -30.03
CA GLU A 370 -36.16 -6.94 -29.86
C GLU A 370 -37.52 -6.48 -29.32
N VAL A 371 -37.57 -5.49 -28.42
CA VAL A 371 -38.75 -4.60 -28.27
C VAL A 371 -38.35 -3.18 -27.81
N ALA A 372 -38.67 -2.23 -28.70
CA ALA A 372 -39.22 -0.87 -28.58
C ALA A 372 -38.79 0.18 -27.52
N VAL A 373 -38.84 1.41 -28.04
CA VAL A 373 -38.48 2.73 -27.51
C VAL A 373 -39.75 3.47 -27.04
N GLU A 374 -39.65 4.28 -25.98
CA GLU A 374 -40.60 5.36 -25.69
C GLU A 374 -39.89 6.54 -24.98
N SER A 375 -40.46 7.75 -25.11
CA SER A 375 -39.75 9.05 -25.10
C SER A 375 -40.39 10.14 -24.22
N ILE A 376 -39.54 11.00 -23.58
CA ILE A 376 -39.70 12.46 -23.23
C ILE A 376 -40.58 12.77 -21.97
N PRO A 377 -40.37 13.85 -21.12
CA PRO A 377 -39.66 15.16 -21.29
C PRO A 377 -38.70 15.63 -20.15
N PRO A 378 -38.06 16.84 -20.26
CA PRO A 378 -37.08 17.38 -19.29
C PRO A 378 -37.53 18.61 -18.44
N ALA A 379 -36.68 18.92 -17.44
CA ALA A 379 -36.46 20.15 -16.64
C ALA A 379 -37.07 20.21 -15.21
N PRO A 380 -36.52 20.97 -14.22
CA PRO A 380 -35.46 21.99 -14.30
C PRO A 380 -34.32 21.90 -13.26
N VAL A 381 -33.43 22.89 -13.39
CA VAL A 381 -32.18 23.27 -12.70
C VAL A 381 -32.34 23.51 -11.20
N ALA A 382 -31.40 23.01 -10.37
CA ALA A 382 -31.03 23.59 -9.08
C ALA A 382 -29.57 23.28 -8.72
N ALA A 383 -28.86 24.33 -8.32
CA ALA A 383 -27.43 24.42 -8.11
C ALA A 383 -26.96 23.83 -6.77
N ALA A 384 -25.76 23.24 -6.75
CA ALA A 384 -24.88 23.26 -5.57
C ALA A 384 -23.43 23.07 -6.02
N ALA A 385 -22.61 24.08 -5.73
CA ALA A 385 -21.23 24.24 -6.12
C ALA A 385 -20.26 23.45 -5.23
N ALA A 386 -19.21 22.90 -5.85
CA ALA A 386 -17.90 22.70 -5.25
C ALA A 386 -16.91 22.48 -6.41
N ALA A 387 -16.27 23.56 -6.85
CA ALA A 387 -15.23 23.54 -7.86
C ALA A 387 -13.89 23.13 -7.23
N GLU A 388 -13.27 22.07 -7.77
CA GLU A 388 -11.84 21.81 -7.63
C GLU A 388 -11.15 22.47 -8.83
N GLU A 389 -10.19 23.36 -8.55
CA GLU A 389 -9.35 24.00 -9.56
C GLU A 389 -8.31 22.99 -10.09
N GLU A 390 -8.52 22.51 -11.32
CA GLU A 390 -7.47 21.87 -12.12
C GLU A 390 -6.66 22.96 -12.83
N GLU A 391 -5.39 23.12 -12.46
CA GLU A 391 -4.41 23.86 -13.26
C GLU A 391 -4.21 23.18 -14.62
N GLN A 392 -4.75 23.80 -15.66
CA GLN A 392 -4.42 23.53 -17.05
C GLN A 392 -3.03 24.07 -17.36
N HIS A 393 -2.09 23.20 -17.77
CA HIS A 393 -0.91 23.64 -18.52
C HIS A 393 -0.82 22.97 -19.89
N GLN A 394 -0.63 23.86 -20.86
CA GLN A 394 -0.73 23.69 -22.30
C GLN A 394 0.33 22.73 -22.85
N ASN A 395 -0.09 21.84 -23.75
CA ASN A 395 0.77 21.00 -24.56
C ASN A 395 1.21 21.81 -25.80
N PRO A 396 2.49 21.79 -26.23
CA PRO A 396 2.86 22.33 -27.53
C PRO A 396 2.30 21.42 -28.63
N GLN A 397 1.46 22.01 -29.48
CA GLN A 397 0.78 21.35 -30.59
C GLN A 397 1.78 20.94 -31.67
N SER A 398 1.83 19.65 -32.02
CA SER A 398 2.58 19.16 -33.18
C SER A 398 1.81 19.48 -34.47
N SER A 399 2.51 20.06 -35.45
CA SER A 399 1.99 20.59 -36.72
C SER A 399 1.72 19.51 -37.79
N THR A 400 0.94 18.48 -37.44
CA THR A 400 0.35 17.55 -38.41
C THR A 400 -0.90 16.94 -37.79
N GLY A 401 -2.02 17.63 -38.04
CA GLY A 401 -3.32 17.27 -37.48
C GLY A 401 -3.99 16.15 -38.26
N ASP A 402 -4.05 14.98 -37.65
CA ASP A 402 -5.13 14.05 -37.95
C ASP A 402 -6.02 13.89 -36.71
N LEU A 403 -6.98 14.80 -36.58
CA LEU A 403 -7.99 14.79 -35.52
C LEU A 403 -8.85 13.51 -35.54
N LYS A 404 -8.84 12.76 -36.65
CA LYS A 404 -9.60 11.53 -36.82
C LYS A 404 -8.95 10.35 -36.12
N SER A 405 -7.63 10.22 -36.18
CA SER A 405 -6.87 9.20 -35.44
C SER A 405 -6.90 9.44 -33.92
N LEU A 406 -6.84 10.69 -33.47
CA LEU A 406 -7.01 11.05 -32.04
C LEU A 406 -8.44 10.78 -31.53
N ARG A 407 -9.46 11.03 -32.34
CA ARG A 407 -10.85 10.70 -31.98
C ARG A 407 -11.10 9.20 -32.03
N ALA A 408 -10.50 8.47 -32.97
CA ALA A 408 -10.57 7.01 -33.05
C ALA A 408 -9.90 6.34 -31.85
N LEU A 409 -8.72 6.81 -31.42
CA LEU A 409 -8.05 6.36 -30.20
C LEU A 409 -8.90 6.61 -28.95
N LYS A 410 -9.47 7.81 -28.79
CA LYS A 410 -10.37 8.12 -27.65
C LYS A 410 -11.69 7.35 -27.69
N LEU A 411 -12.16 6.94 -28.87
CA LEU A 411 -13.36 6.12 -29.02
C LEU A 411 -13.06 4.65 -28.68
N ASP A 412 -11.91 4.12 -29.12
CA ASP A 412 -11.45 2.76 -28.78
C ASP A 412 -11.11 2.62 -27.28
N GLU A 413 -10.67 3.71 -26.63
CA GLU A 413 -10.54 3.82 -25.17
C GLU A 413 -11.90 3.83 -24.45
N ARG A 414 -12.98 4.28 -25.09
CA ARG A 414 -14.34 4.33 -24.52
C ARG A 414 -15.12 3.03 -24.68
N THR A 415 -14.80 2.21 -25.68
CA THR A 415 -15.52 0.97 -26.00
C THR A 415 -14.99 -0.28 -25.29
N LYS A 416 -13.87 -0.19 -24.55
CA LYS A 416 -13.31 -1.30 -23.75
C LYS A 416 -13.32 -0.97 -22.24
N PRO A 417 -14.43 -1.26 -21.53
CA PRO A 417 -14.56 -0.95 -20.10
C PRO A 417 -13.64 -1.79 -19.19
N ASP A 418 -13.03 -2.87 -19.71
CA ASP A 418 -12.13 -3.75 -18.95
C ASP A 418 -10.68 -3.23 -18.81
N CYS A 419 -10.36 -2.05 -19.37
CA CYS A 419 -8.98 -1.56 -19.49
C CYS A 419 -8.81 -0.09 -19.05
N GLN A 420 -9.24 0.26 -17.84
CA GLN A 420 -8.97 1.58 -17.25
C GLN A 420 -8.08 1.47 -16.00
N SER A 421 -6.79 1.18 -16.18
CA SER A 421 -5.82 1.40 -15.10
C SER A 421 -5.38 2.87 -15.08
N SER A 422 -5.33 3.50 -13.91
CA SER A 422 -4.82 4.87 -13.77
C SER A 422 -3.34 4.96 -14.19
N MET A 423 -2.86 6.17 -14.55
CA MET A 423 -1.44 6.39 -14.89
C MET A 423 -0.51 5.89 -13.78
N TYR A 424 -0.90 6.15 -12.53
CA TYR A 424 -0.22 5.66 -11.34
C TYR A 424 -0.20 4.13 -11.25
N ALA A 425 -1.32 3.47 -11.55
CA ALA A 425 -1.40 2.00 -11.57
C ALA A 425 -0.52 1.39 -12.67
N SER A 426 -0.47 1.99 -13.87
CA SER A 426 0.40 1.56 -14.97
C SER A 426 1.88 1.73 -14.63
N LEU A 427 2.27 2.88 -14.08
CA LEU A 427 3.65 3.11 -13.61
C LEU A 427 4.04 2.12 -12.52
N THR A 428 3.14 1.89 -11.55
CA THR A 428 3.38 0.93 -10.46
C THR A 428 3.61 -0.47 -11.02
N ALA A 429 2.78 -0.92 -11.98
CA ALA A 429 2.95 -2.22 -12.61
C ALA A 429 4.26 -2.30 -13.40
N LYS A 430 4.66 -1.23 -14.08
CA LYS A 430 5.93 -1.17 -14.79
C LYS A 430 7.13 -1.33 -13.85
N VAL A 431 7.16 -0.58 -12.75
CA VAL A 431 8.26 -0.64 -11.79
C VAL A 431 8.36 -2.04 -11.18
N MET A 432 7.23 -2.66 -10.84
CA MET A 432 7.20 -4.05 -10.38
C MET A 432 7.72 -5.03 -11.44
N GLN A 433 7.32 -4.86 -12.70
CA GLN A 433 7.81 -5.70 -13.79
C GLN A 433 9.32 -5.58 -13.93
N VAL A 434 9.86 -4.35 -13.97
CA VAL A 434 11.30 -4.10 -14.06
C VAL A 434 12.02 -4.76 -12.88
N ALA A 435 11.53 -4.57 -11.64
CA ALA A 435 12.09 -5.20 -10.46
C ALA A 435 12.15 -6.73 -10.56
N ARG A 436 11.08 -7.40 -11.03
CA ARG A 436 11.09 -8.87 -11.23
C ARG A 436 12.18 -9.29 -12.21
N GLU A 437 12.29 -8.60 -13.34
CA GLU A 437 13.26 -8.91 -14.40
C GLU A 437 14.71 -8.74 -13.94
N VAL A 438 15.00 -7.76 -13.07
CA VAL A 438 16.38 -7.43 -12.66
C VAL A 438 16.83 -8.15 -11.38
N GLY A 439 16.08 -9.15 -10.92
CA GLY A 439 16.54 -10.09 -9.89
C GLY A 439 15.71 -10.12 -8.61
N TYR A 440 14.78 -9.19 -8.38
CA TYR A 440 13.96 -9.22 -7.16
C TYR A 440 12.96 -10.38 -7.13
N GLY A 441 12.66 -11.00 -8.27
CA GLY A 441 11.88 -12.25 -8.32
C GLY A 441 10.50 -12.15 -7.64
N SER A 442 10.32 -12.91 -6.56
CA SER A 442 9.11 -12.87 -5.73
C SER A 442 9.23 -11.92 -4.52
N ASP A 443 10.42 -11.40 -4.22
CA ASP A 443 10.69 -10.36 -3.23
C ASP A 443 10.41 -8.94 -3.76
N ILE A 444 9.27 -8.77 -4.42
CA ILE A 444 8.74 -7.49 -4.86
C ILE A 444 7.23 -7.44 -4.58
N ASP A 445 6.81 -6.41 -3.86
CA ASP A 445 5.42 -6.29 -3.40
C ASP A 445 4.92 -4.85 -3.44
N LYS A 446 3.59 -4.72 -3.49
CA LYS A 446 2.92 -3.44 -3.24
C LYS A 446 2.58 -3.36 -1.76
N THR A 447 2.72 -2.20 -1.16
CA THR A 447 2.33 -1.98 0.23
C THR A 447 1.47 -0.72 0.35
N LEU A 448 0.51 -0.73 1.28
CA LEU A 448 -0.38 0.40 1.49
C LEU A 448 0.22 1.32 2.56
N LEU A 449 0.65 2.52 2.16
CA LEU A 449 1.28 3.51 3.06
C LEU A 449 0.26 4.24 3.94
N ARG A 450 -1.04 4.14 3.61
CA ARG A 450 -2.16 4.74 4.37
C ARG A 450 -2.05 6.26 4.57
N ILE A 451 -1.38 6.93 3.64
CA ILE A 451 -1.29 8.38 3.59
C ILE A 451 -2.65 9.01 3.21
N PRO A 452 -2.93 10.26 3.63
CA PRO A 452 -4.13 11.02 3.26
C PRO A 452 -4.08 11.54 1.81
N SER A 453 -3.74 10.66 0.86
CA SER A 453 -3.58 10.96 -0.57
C SER A 453 -4.12 9.81 -1.43
N THR A 454 -4.45 10.11 -2.68
CA THR A 454 -4.89 9.10 -3.67
C THR A 454 -3.75 8.19 -4.12
N ARG A 455 -2.49 8.57 -3.89
CA ARG A 455 -1.27 7.82 -4.22
C ARG A 455 -0.72 7.04 -3.02
N ASN A 456 -1.55 6.17 -2.45
CA ASN A 456 -1.25 5.52 -1.17
C ASN A 456 -0.54 4.16 -1.26
N VAL A 457 0.03 3.81 -2.41
CA VAL A 457 0.75 2.55 -2.64
C VAL A 457 2.26 2.79 -2.78
N GLY A 458 3.03 2.13 -1.92
CA GLY A 458 4.48 1.98 -2.08
C GLY A 458 4.83 0.68 -2.80
N ILE A 459 6.00 0.63 -3.41
CA ILE A 459 6.60 -0.58 -3.99
C ILE A 459 7.82 -0.91 -3.15
N VAL A 460 7.87 -2.13 -2.62
CA VAL A 460 9.02 -2.61 -1.84
C VAL A 460 9.70 -3.77 -2.56
N GLY A 461 11.01 -3.70 -2.70
CA GLY A 461 11.83 -4.79 -3.24
C GLY A 461 12.92 -5.19 -2.26
N GLY A 462 13.22 -6.49 -2.16
CA GLY A 462 14.36 -7.01 -1.37
C GLY A 462 14.16 -6.96 0.15
N VAL A 463 13.02 -6.47 0.62
CA VAL A 463 12.71 -6.28 2.04
C VAL A 463 12.44 -7.60 2.73
N LYS A 464 11.72 -8.53 2.09
CA LYS A 464 11.34 -9.80 2.74
C LYS A 464 12.57 -10.65 2.99
N GLY A 465 13.52 -10.69 2.04
CA GLY A 465 14.79 -11.38 2.21
C GLY A 465 15.59 -10.85 3.41
N VAL A 466 15.68 -9.53 3.58
CA VAL A 466 16.37 -8.92 4.73
C VAL A 466 15.68 -9.26 6.05
N MET A 467 14.34 -9.18 6.11
CA MET A 467 13.58 -9.50 7.31
C MET A 467 13.72 -10.97 7.71
N LEU A 468 13.70 -11.90 6.74
CA LEU A 468 13.90 -13.34 6.98
C LEU A 468 15.29 -13.64 7.52
N LYS A 469 16.33 -13.04 6.92
CA LYS A 469 17.72 -13.17 7.39
C LYS A 469 17.88 -12.74 8.84
N ASN A 470 17.29 -11.60 9.22
CA ASN A 470 17.30 -11.11 10.59
C ASN A 470 16.50 -11.98 11.57
N GLY A 471 15.48 -12.67 11.08
CA GLY A 471 14.67 -13.63 11.84
C GLY A 471 15.32 -15.00 12.05
N GLY A 472 16.53 -15.22 11.52
CA GLY A 472 17.25 -16.49 11.64
C GLY A 472 16.79 -17.59 10.65
N ALA A 473 16.12 -17.21 9.55
CA ALA A 473 15.74 -18.15 8.50
C ALA A 473 16.97 -18.75 7.80
N LYS A 474 16.86 -19.99 7.30
CA LYS A 474 17.93 -20.67 6.56
C LYS A 474 18.11 -20.04 5.18
N GLU A 475 19.35 -19.99 4.67
CA GLU A 475 19.70 -19.43 3.35
C GLU A 475 18.83 -19.96 2.19
N MET A 476 18.31 -21.18 2.32
CA MET A 476 17.46 -21.85 1.31
C MET A 476 16.09 -21.17 1.11
N GLU A 477 15.50 -20.55 2.14
CA GLU A 477 14.23 -19.79 2.01
C GLU A 477 14.46 -18.42 1.38
N GLU A 478 15.63 -17.82 1.61
CA GLU A 478 16.05 -16.55 1.03
C GLU A 478 16.38 -16.66 -0.47
N GLN A 479 17.05 -17.76 -0.85
CA GLN A 479 17.37 -18.07 -2.25
C GLN A 479 16.13 -18.38 -3.10
N SER A 480 15.01 -18.77 -2.49
CA SER A 480 13.74 -18.98 -3.20
C SER A 480 13.01 -17.67 -3.56
N LEU A 481 13.39 -16.54 -2.95
CA LEU A 481 12.71 -15.25 -3.13
C LEU A 481 13.33 -14.41 -4.25
N CYS A 482 14.66 -14.41 -4.35
CA CYS A 482 15.43 -13.75 -5.41
C CYS A 482 15.67 -14.71 -6.58
N LEU A 483 15.63 -14.22 -7.83
CA LEU A 483 16.02 -15.01 -9.02
C LEU A 483 17.55 -15.16 -9.16
N CYS A 484 18.25 -15.34 -8.04
CA CYS A 484 19.70 -15.36 -7.92
C CYS A 484 20.35 -16.65 -8.51
N LEU A 485 19.63 -17.43 -9.32
CA LEU A 485 20.01 -18.79 -9.73
C LEU A 485 21.13 -18.90 -10.79
N ASN A 486 21.60 -17.79 -11.40
CA ASN A 486 22.50 -17.84 -12.55
C ASN A 486 23.81 -17.03 -12.44
N GLY A 487 24.19 -16.55 -11.25
CA GLY A 487 25.41 -15.75 -11.06
C GLY A 487 25.28 -14.28 -11.49
N GLY A 488 26.18 -13.42 -10.99
CA GLY A 488 26.12 -11.97 -11.16
C GLY A 488 26.16 -11.49 -12.62
N ASP A 489 26.83 -12.22 -13.51
CA ASP A 489 26.95 -11.87 -14.93
C ASP A 489 25.61 -11.98 -15.67
N ASP A 490 24.78 -12.99 -15.35
CA ASP A 490 23.45 -13.13 -15.95
C ASP A 490 22.48 -12.04 -15.44
N VAL A 491 22.64 -11.62 -14.17
CA VAL A 491 21.89 -10.49 -13.60
C VAL A 491 22.24 -9.19 -14.34
N MET A 492 23.53 -8.92 -14.55
CA MET A 492 23.98 -7.73 -15.28
C MET A 492 23.52 -7.74 -16.74
N LYS A 493 23.50 -8.90 -17.39
CA LYS A 493 22.92 -9.05 -18.73
C LYS A 493 21.44 -8.71 -18.74
N ARG A 494 20.66 -9.13 -17.74
CA ARG A 494 19.24 -8.75 -17.61
C ARG A 494 19.07 -7.25 -17.42
N VAL A 495 19.89 -6.62 -16.57
CA VAL A 495 19.88 -5.16 -16.38
C VAL A 495 20.13 -4.45 -17.70
N ASN A 496 21.17 -4.83 -18.45
CA ASN A 496 21.49 -4.22 -19.74
C ASN A 496 20.35 -4.40 -20.75
N ASN A 497 19.79 -5.62 -20.87
CA ASN A 497 18.65 -5.89 -21.75
C ASN A 497 17.43 -5.01 -21.40
N VAL A 498 17.16 -4.80 -20.11
CA VAL A 498 16.07 -3.91 -19.67
C VAL A 498 16.37 -2.48 -20.09
N VAL A 499 17.57 -1.96 -19.78
CA VAL A 499 17.96 -0.58 -20.09
C VAL A 499 17.90 -0.33 -21.59
N GLU A 500 18.49 -1.19 -22.41
CA GLU A 500 18.45 -1.09 -23.87
C GLU A 500 17.02 -1.12 -24.41
N ARG A 501 16.18 -2.04 -23.92
CA ARG A 501 14.78 -2.15 -24.35
C ARG A 501 13.98 -0.89 -24.01
N GLU A 502 14.15 -0.36 -22.80
CA GLU A 502 13.46 0.86 -22.40
C GLU A 502 13.99 2.09 -23.16
N CYS A 503 15.30 2.19 -23.42
CA CYS A 503 15.93 3.28 -24.17
C CYS A 503 15.63 3.23 -25.67
N SER A 504 15.41 2.04 -26.24
CA SER A 504 15.06 1.86 -27.67
C SER A 504 13.84 2.70 -28.07
N ARG A 505 12.93 2.97 -27.13
CA ARG A 505 11.75 3.82 -27.32
C ARG A 505 12.07 5.31 -27.49
N ASP A 506 13.19 5.74 -26.91
CA ASP A 506 13.66 7.12 -26.86
C ASP A 506 14.83 7.36 -27.84
N GLY A 507 14.99 6.48 -28.84
CA GLY A 507 16.04 6.59 -29.87
C GLY A 507 17.32 5.80 -29.59
N GLY A 508 17.30 4.92 -28.58
CA GLY A 508 18.45 4.08 -28.21
C GLY A 508 19.20 4.62 -27.00
N LEU A 509 20.21 3.86 -26.56
CA LEU A 509 20.93 4.11 -25.32
C LEU A 509 21.64 5.48 -25.29
N GLU A 510 22.35 5.82 -26.36
CA GLU A 510 23.10 7.08 -26.48
C GLU A 510 22.17 8.30 -26.42
N VAL A 511 21.07 8.28 -27.18
CA VAL A 511 20.09 9.37 -27.22
C VAL A 511 19.43 9.53 -25.85
N ALA A 512 19.02 8.42 -25.23
CA ALA A 512 18.42 8.43 -23.90
C ALA A 512 19.37 9.00 -22.83
N ALA A 513 20.66 8.66 -22.90
CA ALA A 513 21.67 9.18 -21.99
C ALA A 513 21.91 10.69 -22.16
N LYS A 514 21.98 11.20 -23.39
CA LYS A 514 22.08 12.65 -23.66
C LYS A 514 20.85 13.39 -23.14
N LEU A 515 19.65 12.89 -23.43
CA LEU A 515 18.39 13.45 -22.94
C LEU A 515 18.32 13.48 -21.41
N TRP A 516 18.84 12.45 -20.74
CA TRP A 516 18.89 12.38 -19.28
C TRP A 516 19.77 13.48 -18.69
N VAL A 517 20.97 13.67 -19.24
CA VAL A 517 21.91 14.68 -18.74
C VAL A 517 21.40 16.10 -18.98
N GLU A 518 20.92 16.40 -20.18
CA GLU A 518 20.34 17.72 -20.49
C GLU A 518 19.22 18.08 -19.52
N ARG A 519 18.32 17.13 -19.21
CA ARG A 519 17.27 17.31 -18.22
C ARG A 519 17.80 17.50 -16.81
N SER A 520 18.66 16.57 -16.37
CA SER A 520 19.18 16.55 -15.01
C SER A 520 19.89 17.86 -14.66
N LEU A 521 20.64 18.43 -15.63
CA LEU A 521 21.28 19.74 -15.49
C LEU A 521 20.26 20.88 -15.45
N GLY A 522 19.24 20.84 -16.30
CA GLY A 522 18.15 21.83 -16.27
C GLY A 522 17.37 21.85 -14.94
N LEU A 523 17.42 20.79 -14.13
CA LEU A 523 16.81 20.79 -12.79
C LEU A 523 17.58 21.62 -11.77
N GLN A 524 18.90 21.75 -11.93
CA GLN A 524 19.78 22.56 -11.07
C GLN A 524 19.61 24.07 -11.33
N GLU A 525 19.21 24.45 -12.55
CA GLU A 525 18.93 25.86 -12.85
C GLU A 525 17.69 26.35 -12.08
N PRO A 526 17.73 27.56 -11.49
CA PRO A 526 16.55 28.16 -10.91
C PRO A 526 15.53 28.38 -12.04
N GLN A 527 14.38 27.69 -11.98
CA GLN A 527 13.28 27.93 -12.92
C GLN A 527 12.93 29.41 -12.90
N GLY A 528 13.36 30.14 -13.93
CA GLY A 528 13.01 31.53 -14.11
C GLY A 528 11.50 31.65 -14.11
N ARG A 529 10.98 32.62 -13.34
CA ARG A 529 9.59 33.07 -13.47
C ARG A 529 9.30 33.22 -14.96
N GLY A 530 8.26 32.55 -15.46
CA GLY A 530 7.88 32.62 -16.86
C GLY A 530 7.90 34.06 -17.34
N ARG A 531 8.49 34.31 -18.51
CA ARG A 531 8.53 35.62 -19.14
C ARG A 531 7.13 36.23 -19.10
N LEU A 532 6.91 37.20 -18.22
CA LEU A 532 5.90 38.22 -18.46
C LEU A 532 6.31 38.83 -19.80
N LYS A 533 5.50 38.60 -20.84
CA LYS A 533 5.59 39.38 -22.07
C LYS A 533 5.57 40.83 -21.64
N GLY A 534 6.68 41.53 -21.83
CA GLY A 534 6.73 42.98 -21.67
C GLY A 534 5.63 43.57 -22.53
N GLY A 535 4.70 44.27 -21.90
CA GLY A 535 3.83 45.17 -22.61
C GLY A 535 4.71 46.28 -23.16
N ASP A 536 4.79 46.37 -24.48
CA ASP A 536 5.33 47.54 -25.16
C ASP A 536 4.57 48.77 -24.65
N GLY A 537 5.29 49.63 -23.93
CA GLY A 537 4.84 50.99 -23.68
C GLY A 537 4.90 51.75 -25.00
N HIS A 538 3.75 51.93 -25.63
CA HIS A 538 3.60 52.96 -26.67
C HIS A 538 3.32 54.30 -25.99
N VAL A 539 4.32 55.17 -26.09
CA VAL A 539 4.20 56.61 -25.94
C VAL A 539 3.45 57.14 -27.16
N HIS A 540 2.25 57.68 -26.96
CA HIS A 540 1.83 58.99 -27.47
C HIS A 540 0.46 59.38 -26.92
#